data_AF-A0A969S542-F1
#
_entry.id   AF-A0A969S542-F1
#
_cell.length_a   1.000
_cell.length_b   1.000
_cell.length_c   1.000
_cell.angle_alpha   90.00
_cell.angle_beta   90.00
_cell.angle_gamma   90.00
#
_symmetry.space_group_name_H-M   'P 1'
#
loop_
_entity.id
_entity.type
_entity.pdbx_description
1 polymer ?
#
loop_
_entity_poly.entity_id
_entity_poly.type
_entity_poly.pdbx_seq_one_letter_code
_entity_poly.pdbx_strand_id
1 'polypeptide(L)' 'EDKNLQRYVNRVGRWVASQSSRPDLPWVFGVIETPTINAFALPGGKVFISIGLLKTFE' A
#
# COMPACT_ATOMS: atom_id res chain seq x y z
N GLU A 1 7.76 -0.68 -13.18
CA GLU A 1 7.20 0.18 -12.12
C GLU A 1 6.14 1.13 -12.70
N ASP A 2 4.87 0.87 -12.36
CA ASP A 2 3.75 1.72 -12.77
C ASP A 2 3.63 2.92 -11.80
N LYS A 3 4.01 4.11 -12.30
CA LYS A 3 3.98 5.36 -11.52
C LYS A 3 2.56 5.78 -11.12
N ASN A 4 1.55 5.45 -11.92
CA ASN A 4 0.17 5.82 -11.61
C ASN A 4 -0.38 4.94 -10.49
N LEU A 5 -0.11 3.63 -10.57
CA LEU A 5 -0.49 2.68 -9.54
C LEU A 5 0.19 3.01 -8.20
N GLN A 6 1.49 3.30 -8.23
CA GLN A 6 2.26 3.67 -7.04
C GLN A 6 1.75 4.98 -6.41
N ARG A 7 1.33 5.97 -7.24
CA ARG A 7 0.69 7.21 -6.75
C ARG A 7 -0.67 6.93 -6.10
N TYR A 8 -1.49 6.09 -6.73
CA TYR A 8 -2.81 5.73 -6.21
C TYR A 8 -2.69 5.07 -4.82
N VAL A 9 -1.84 4.06 -4.71
CA VAL A 9 -1.61 3.33 -3.46
C VAL A 9 -1.07 4.26 -2.37
N ASN A 10 -0.11 5.14 -2.69
CA ASN A 10 0.40 6.12 -1.73
C ASN A 10 -0.69 7.12 -1.28
N ARG A 11 -1.55 7.57 -2.19
CA ARG A 11 -2.64 8.51 -1.84
C ARG A 11 -3.64 7.87 -0.88
N VAL A 12 -4.13 6.68 -1.22
CA VAL A 12 -5.11 5.97 -0.39
C VAL A 12 -4.48 5.56 0.94
N GLY A 13 -3.31 4.93 0.88
CA GLY A 13 -2.61 4.44 2.07
C GLY A 13 -2.32 5.55 3.08
N ARG A 14 -1.81 6.71 2.63
CA ARG A 14 -1.54 7.85 3.54
C ARG A 14 -2.80 8.42 4.16
N TRP A 15 -3.89 8.50 3.39
CA TRP A 15 -5.17 8.96 3.92
C TRP A 15 -5.67 8.00 5.02
N VAL A 16 -5.67 6.69 4.77
CA VAL A 16 -6.06 5.69 5.79
C VAL A 16 -5.14 5.76 7.02
N ALA A 17 -3.82 5.83 6.81
CA ALA A 17 -2.85 5.90 7.90
C ALA A 17 -3.01 7.14 8.78
N SER A 18 -3.43 8.28 8.20
CA SER A 18 -3.70 9.52 8.95
C SER A 18 -4.86 9.39 9.95
N GLN A 19 -5.74 8.40 9.75
CA GLN A 19 -6.87 8.10 10.63
C GLN A 19 -6.57 6.97 11.62
N SER A 20 -5.35 6.43 11.61
CA SER A 20 -4.93 5.35 12.51
C SER A 20 -4.51 5.89 13.88
N SER A 21 -4.32 4.99 14.85
CA SER A 21 -3.75 5.32 16.17
C SER A 21 -2.27 5.70 16.13
N ARG A 22 -1.59 5.56 14.98
CA ARG A 22 -0.17 5.86 14.79
C ARG A 22 0.06 6.71 13.53
N PRO A 23 -0.52 7.92 13.44
CA PRO A 23 -0.45 8.74 12.24
C PRO A 23 0.99 9.21 11.93
N ASP A 24 1.83 9.34 12.95
CA ASP A 24 3.18 9.90 12.85
C ASP A 24 4.27 8.91 12.42
N LEU A 25 3.91 7.65 12.15
CA LEU A 25 4.88 6.70 11.59
C LEU A 25 5.30 7.12 10.18
N PRO A 26 6.53 6.80 9.75
CA PRO A 26 7.01 7.07 8.40
C PRO A 26 6.35 6.08 7.40
N TRP A 27 5.06 6.29 7.13
CA TRP A 27 4.27 5.38 6.32
C TRP A 27 4.78 5.31 4.88
N VAL A 28 5.13 4.10 4.45
CA VAL A 28 5.57 3.79 3.08
C VAL A 28 4.70 2.69 2.53
N PHE A 29 4.12 2.93 1.36
CA PHE A 29 3.32 1.94 0.66
C PHE A 29 4.05 1.51 -0.61
N GLY A 30 4.18 0.21 -0.82
CA GLY A 30 4.83 -0.36 -2.01
C GLY A 30 3.91 -1.33 -2.74
N VAL A 31 4.07 -1.40 -4.06
CA VAL A 31 3.41 -2.43 -4.88
C VAL A 31 4.42 -3.53 -5.19
N ILE A 32 4.02 -4.79 -5.02
CA ILE A 32 4.82 -5.97 -5.36
C ILE A 32 4.21 -6.64 -6.59
N GLU A 33 5.05 -6.95 -7.56
CA GLU A 33 4.69 -7.63 -8.80
C GLU A 33 4.51 -9.14 -8.57
N THR A 34 3.43 -9.51 -7.87
CA THR A 34 3.02 -10.91 -7.69
C THR A 34 1.51 -11.09 -7.98
N PRO A 35 1.10 -12.16 -8.69
CA PRO A 35 -0.30 -12.44 -8.96
C PRO A 35 -1.06 -12.94 -7.72
N THR A 36 -0.34 -13.34 -6.66
CA THR A 36 -0.95 -13.76 -5.40
C THR A 36 -1.71 -12.60 -4.78
N ILE A 37 -2.99 -12.81 -4.44
CA ILE A 37 -3.80 -11.80 -3.74
C ILE A 37 -3.32 -11.73 -2.29
N ASN A 38 -2.62 -10.64 -1.93
CA ASN A 38 -2.08 -10.46 -0.58
C ASN A 38 -1.71 -9.00 -0.28
N ALA A 39 -1.61 -8.66 1.00
CA ALA A 39 -1.00 -7.45 1.51
C ALA A 39 -0.39 -7.71 2.89
N PHE A 40 0.75 -7.10 3.21
CA PHE A 40 1.41 -7.26 4.50
C PHE A 40 2.00 -5.96 5.03
N ALA A 41 1.99 -5.81 6.35
CA ALA A 41 2.56 -4.68 7.06
C ALA A 41 3.82 -5.13 7.82
N LEU A 42 4.89 -4.35 7.69
CA LEU A 42 6.13 -4.52 8.43
C LEU A 42 6.22 -3.50 9.58
N PRO A 43 7.03 -3.79 10.61
CA PRO A 43 7.35 -2.82 11.65
C PRO A 43 7.84 -1.48 11.07
N GLY A 44 7.43 -0.38 11.71
CA GLY A 44 7.83 0.96 11.31
C GLY A 44 7.08 1.53 10.10
N GLY A 45 5.85 1.05 9.83
CA GLY A 45 4.92 1.73 8.91
C GLY A 45 5.10 1.39 7.42
N LYS A 46 5.77 0.29 7.08
CA LYS A 46 5.87 -0.14 5.67
C LYS A 46 4.75 -1.13 5.36
N VAL A 47 4.01 -0.88 4.28
CA VAL A 47 2.91 -1.73 3.84
C VAL A 47 3.15 -2.08 2.39
N PHE A 48 3.03 -3.36 2.05
CA PHE A 48 3.17 -3.84 0.69
C PHE A 48 1.87 -4.47 0.21
N ILE A 49 1.50 -4.13 -1.01
CA ILE A 49 0.28 -4.60 -1.67
C ILE A 49 0.68 -5.34 -2.94
N SER A 50 0.12 -6.52 -3.18
CA SER A 50 0.38 -7.23 -4.43
C SER A 50 -0.42 -6.66 -5.61
N ILE A 51 0.14 -6.74 -6.82
CA ILE A 51 -0.61 -6.41 -8.04
C ILE A 51 -1.81 -7.35 -8.26
N GLY A 52 -1.72 -8.60 -7.79
CA GLY A 52 -2.84 -9.54 -7.77
C GLY A 52 -4.05 -9.02 -6.99
N LEU A 53 -3.83 -8.39 -5.83
CA LEU A 53 -4.90 -7.75 -5.07
C LEU A 53 -5.44 -6.50 -5.78
N LEU A 54 -4.59 -5.69 -6.39
CA LEU A 54 -5.04 -4.45 -7.05
C LEU A 54 -5.93 -4.71 -8.28
N LYS A 55 -5.67 -5.81 -8.99
CA LYS A 55 -6.47 -6.24 -10.16
C LYS A 55 -7.86 -6.77 -9.81
N THR A 56 -8.17 -7.06 -8.54
CA THR A 56 -9.53 -7.46 -8.15
C THR A 56 -10.50 -6.29 -8.09
N PHE A 57 -10.01 -5.05 -8.21
CA PHE A 57 -10.82 -3.83 -8.19
C PHE A 57 -11.12 -3.27 -9.59
N GLU A 58 -10.65 -3.94 -10.65
CA GLU A 58 -11.15 -3.79 -12.02
C GLU A 58 -12.40 -4.64 -12.23
#